data_AF-A0A934J0J9-F1
#
_entry.id   AF-A0A934J0J9-F1
#
_cell.length_a   1.000
_cell.length_b   1.000
_cell.length_c   1.000
_cell.angle_alpha   90.00
_cell.angle_beta   90.00
_cell.angle_gamma   90.00
#
_symmetry.space_group_name_H-M   'P 1'
#
loop_
_entity.id
_entity.type
_entity.pdbx_description
1 polymer ?
#
loop_
_entity_poly.entity_id
_entity_poly.type
_entity_poly.pdbx_seq_one_letter_code
_entity_poly.pdbx_strand_id
1 'polypeptide(L)'
;MSHTYTLTQQNHWNNLFQQWKLPLYFTKPVLHHIRYFVDGMLSLGFSRTLTDIHRESLQDRDCRTLSHFLSHGSWDAQFLQCIVQRIAFQQIKANALREHGPMLVILDDTVCEKTKPSSQATHTIQGASFQHSHLKGQNVYGHAVVQALLRSGDQVYPFATER
;
A
#
# COMPACT_ATOMS: atom_id res chain seq x y z
N MET A 1 13.90 20.82 -14.91
CA MET A 1 13.03 19.94 -14.09
C MET A 1 12.81 20.65 -12.77
N SER A 2 11.58 21.05 -12.46
CA SER A 2 11.30 22.11 -11.48
C SER A 2 11.37 21.60 -10.04
N HIS A 3 12.35 22.11 -9.29
CA HIS A 3 12.71 21.79 -7.92
C HIS A 3 11.75 22.40 -6.87
N THR A 4 10.48 22.00 -6.83
CA THR A 4 9.50 22.58 -5.86
C THR A 4 8.81 21.53 -4.96
N TYR A 5 9.20 20.27 -5.06
CA TYR A 5 8.64 19.16 -4.28
C TYR A 5 9.64 18.68 -3.22
N THR A 6 9.64 19.24 -2.00
CA THR A 6 10.42 18.62 -0.90
C THR A 6 9.92 18.97 0.50
N LEU A 7 9.68 20.24 0.82
CA LEU A 7 9.35 20.64 2.21
C LEU A 7 7.85 20.55 2.54
N THR A 8 6.99 20.99 1.63
CA THR A 8 5.53 21.01 1.86
C THR A 8 4.94 19.61 2.02
N GLN A 9 5.41 18.65 1.22
CA GLN A 9 4.97 17.25 1.29
C GLN A 9 5.52 16.54 2.53
N GLN A 10 6.77 16.80 2.91
CA GLN A 10 7.34 16.27 4.17
C GLN A 10 6.57 16.79 5.40
N ASN A 11 6.22 18.08 5.41
CA ASN A 11 5.41 18.67 6.48
C ASN A 11 3.99 18.07 6.50
N HIS A 12 3.41 17.79 5.34
CA HIS A 12 2.11 17.13 5.24
C HIS A 12 2.10 15.74 5.89
N TRP A 13 3.06 14.87 5.56
CA TRP A 13 3.14 13.53 6.15
C TRP A 13 3.43 13.56 7.64
N ASN A 14 4.32 14.44 8.08
CA ASN A 14 4.60 14.60 9.50
C ASN A 14 3.33 15.00 10.27
N ASN A 15 2.54 15.94 9.73
CA ASN A 15 1.28 16.35 10.35
C ASN A 15 0.24 15.22 10.36
N LEU A 16 0.10 14.46 9.27
CA LEU A 16 -0.78 13.29 9.23
C LEU A 16 -0.37 12.22 10.23
N PHE A 17 0.93 11.91 10.33
CA PHE A 17 1.43 10.91 11.29
C PHE A 17 1.17 11.34 12.73
N GLN A 18 1.29 12.64 13.03
CA GLN A 18 0.92 13.20 14.34
C GLN A 18 -0.58 13.09 14.59
N GLN A 19 -1.42 13.42 13.60
CA GLN A 19 -2.88 13.29 13.70
C GLN A 19 -3.31 11.85 13.96
N TRP A 20 -2.65 10.88 13.33
CA TRP A 20 -2.88 9.45 13.51
C TRP A 20 -2.17 8.87 14.73
N LYS A 21 -1.42 9.71 15.47
CA LYS A 21 -0.67 9.36 16.67
C LYS A 21 0.35 8.23 16.46
N LEU A 22 0.84 8.05 15.23
CA LEU A 22 1.83 7.02 14.89
C LEU A 22 3.12 7.11 15.74
N PRO A 23 3.64 8.31 16.10
CA PRO A 23 4.83 8.43 16.96
C PRO A 23 4.69 7.84 18.37
N LEU A 24 3.48 7.53 18.83
CA LEU A 24 3.28 6.83 20.11
C LEU A 24 3.56 5.33 20.01
N TYR A 25 3.57 4.77 18.80
CA TYR A 25 3.60 3.33 18.56
C TYR A 25 4.79 2.88 17.71
N PHE A 26 5.32 3.77 16.87
CA PHE A 26 6.41 3.47 15.96
C PHE A 26 7.64 4.31 16.26
N THR A 27 8.81 3.69 16.15
CA THR A 27 10.09 4.38 16.31
C THR A 27 10.32 5.37 15.17
N LYS A 28 11.15 6.40 15.40
CA LYS A 28 11.52 7.36 14.36
C LYS A 28 12.06 6.70 13.08
N PRO A 29 12.94 5.66 13.15
CA PRO A 29 13.38 4.94 11.95
C PRO A 29 12.24 4.27 11.16
N VAL A 30 11.26 3.66 11.85
CA VAL A 30 10.11 3.03 11.19
C VAL A 30 9.25 4.07 10.49
N LEU A 31 8.91 5.18 11.16
CA LEU A 31 8.13 6.26 10.56
C LEU A 31 8.83 6.89 9.36
N HIS A 32 10.15 7.03 9.45
CA HIS A 32 10.99 7.52 8.36
C HIS A 32 10.92 6.60 7.14
N HIS A 33 10.98 5.28 7.34
CA HIS A 33 10.78 4.31 6.25
C HIS A 33 9.36 4.35 5.66
N ILE A 34 8.32 4.34 6.51
CA ILE A 34 6.92 4.43 6.05
C ILE A 34 6.72 5.67 5.17
N ARG A 35 7.23 6.82 5.60
CA ARG A 35 7.19 8.06 4.81
C ARG A 35 7.84 7.89 3.44
N TYR A 36 8.99 7.21 3.35
CA TYR A 36 9.64 6.99 2.06
C TYR A 36 8.89 6.09 1.12
N PHE A 37 8.26 5.04 1.64
CA PHE A 37 7.39 4.23 0.82
C PHE A 37 6.22 5.07 0.28
N VAL A 38 5.57 5.86 1.13
CA VAL A 38 4.44 6.72 0.72
C VAL A 38 4.88 7.78 -0.30
N ASP A 39 5.99 8.49 -0.04
CA ASP A 39 6.51 9.52 -0.95
C ASP A 39 6.91 8.94 -2.31
N GLY A 40 7.65 7.82 -2.31
CA GLY A 40 8.07 7.16 -3.53
C GLY A 40 6.90 6.56 -4.32
N MET A 41 5.92 5.95 -3.65
CA MET A 41 4.74 5.37 -4.31
C MET A 41 3.81 6.41 -4.93
N LEU A 42 3.73 7.60 -4.34
CA LEU A 42 2.88 8.70 -4.83
C LEU A 42 3.59 9.60 -5.85
N SER A 43 4.86 9.33 -6.13
CA SER A 43 5.61 10.06 -7.15
C SER A 43 5.14 9.70 -8.57
N LEU A 44 5.26 10.65 -9.49
CA LEU A 44 4.91 10.45 -10.91
C LEU A 44 5.77 9.37 -11.58
N GLY A 45 6.98 9.13 -11.08
CA GLY A 45 7.92 8.14 -11.60
C GLY A 45 7.70 6.71 -11.09
N PHE A 46 6.67 6.45 -10.28
CA PHE A 46 6.44 5.14 -9.69
C PHE A 46 5.91 4.11 -10.71
N SER A 47 6.75 3.15 -11.09
CA SER A 47 6.40 2.06 -12.01
C SER A 47 6.25 0.70 -11.31
N ARG A 48 6.04 0.72 -9.97
CA ARG A 48 5.84 -0.46 -9.10
C ARG A 48 7.12 -1.17 -8.64
N THR A 49 8.29 -0.52 -8.72
CA THR A 49 9.56 -1.09 -8.24
C THR A 49 10.12 -0.35 -7.02
N LEU A 50 10.92 -1.05 -6.20
CA LEU A 50 11.67 -0.41 -5.11
C LEU A 50 12.71 0.59 -5.62
N THR A 51 13.26 0.35 -6.81
CA THR A 51 14.20 1.26 -7.46
C THR A 51 13.56 2.60 -7.77
N ASP A 52 12.30 2.62 -8.22
CA ASP A 52 11.57 3.87 -8.42
C ASP A 52 11.35 4.59 -7.09
N ILE A 53 10.91 3.87 -6.05
CA ILE A 53 10.73 4.48 -4.71
C ILE A 53 12.04 5.11 -4.23
N HIS A 54 13.17 4.43 -4.40
CA HIS A 54 14.47 4.99 -4.04
C HIS A 54 14.84 6.23 -4.87
N ARG A 55 14.66 6.17 -6.20
CA ARG A 55 14.94 7.28 -7.12
C ARG A 55 14.12 8.52 -6.79
N GLU A 56 12.85 8.33 -6.49
CA GLU A 56 11.87 9.43 -6.37
C GLU A 56 11.77 9.99 -4.94
N SER A 57 12.14 9.21 -3.92
CA SER A 57 12.09 9.65 -2.50
C SER A 57 13.25 10.56 -2.06
N LEU A 58 14.18 10.89 -2.97
CA LEU A 58 15.30 11.83 -2.76
C LEU A 58 16.12 11.56 -1.49
N GLN A 59 16.30 10.29 -1.13
CA GLN A 59 17.09 9.83 0.02
C GLN A 59 18.52 9.47 -0.37
N ASP A 60 19.51 9.87 0.45
CA ASP A 60 20.92 9.47 0.29
C ASP A 60 21.18 7.99 0.63
N ARG A 61 20.20 7.28 1.19
CA ARG A 61 20.37 5.88 1.64
C ARG A 61 20.14 4.90 0.50
N ASP A 62 21.02 3.91 0.39
CA ASP A 62 20.95 2.82 -0.59
C ASP A 62 19.56 2.13 -0.61
N CYS A 63 19.04 1.87 -1.82
CA CYS A 63 17.83 1.09 -2.08
C CYS A 63 17.77 -0.25 -1.31
N ARG A 64 18.91 -0.88 -1.02
CA ARG A 64 19.01 -2.09 -0.18
C ARG A 64 18.39 -1.90 1.21
N THR A 65 18.41 -0.69 1.74
CA THR A 65 17.78 -0.34 3.02
C THR A 65 16.26 -0.51 2.97
N LEU A 66 15.62 -0.20 1.83
CA LEU A 66 14.18 -0.37 1.64
C LEU A 66 13.81 -1.86 1.61
N SER A 67 14.57 -2.67 0.86
CA SER A 67 14.37 -4.12 0.83
C SER A 67 14.59 -4.74 2.21
N HIS A 68 15.65 -4.32 2.92
CA HIS A 68 15.93 -4.82 4.25
C HIS A 68 14.81 -4.48 5.23
N PHE A 69 14.25 -3.26 5.17
CA PHE A 69 13.12 -2.86 6.00
C PHE A 69 11.87 -3.75 5.78
N LEU A 70 11.56 -4.11 4.53
CA LEU A 70 10.40 -4.96 4.23
C LEU A 70 10.61 -6.42 4.66
N SER A 71 11.83 -6.94 4.54
CA SER A 71 12.11 -8.36 4.82
C SER A 71 12.50 -8.65 6.27
N HIS A 72 13.17 -7.70 6.94
CA HIS A 72 13.79 -7.89 8.25
C HIS A 72 13.47 -6.78 9.25
N GLY A 73 12.65 -5.80 8.87
CA GLY A 73 12.28 -4.71 9.77
C GLY A 73 11.42 -5.21 10.93
N SER A 74 11.81 -4.86 12.16
CA SER A 74 10.98 -5.12 13.34
C SER A 74 9.99 -3.97 13.56
N TRP A 75 8.78 -4.11 13.01
CA TRP A 75 7.66 -3.18 13.23
C TRP A 75 6.32 -3.91 13.09
N ASP A 76 5.30 -3.40 13.78
CA ASP A 76 3.98 -4.02 13.79
C ASP A 76 3.14 -3.54 12.59
N ALA A 77 3.26 -4.28 11.48
CA ALA A 77 2.51 -4.00 10.26
C ALA A 77 0.99 -4.20 10.44
N GLN A 78 0.58 -5.18 11.25
CA GLN A 78 -0.82 -5.44 11.54
C GLN A 78 -1.45 -4.28 12.32
N PHE A 79 -0.72 -3.70 13.26
CA PHE A 79 -1.19 -2.52 13.99
C PHE A 79 -1.32 -1.29 13.10
N LEU A 80 -0.38 -1.05 12.17
CA LEU A 80 -0.53 0.01 11.18
C LEU A 80 -1.79 -0.21 10.32
N GLN A 81 -2.02 -1.46 9.87
CA GLN A 81 -3.22 -1.83 9.12
C GLN A 81 -4.50 -1.54 9.92
N CYS A 82 -4.55 -1.88 11.20
CA CYS A 82 -5.68 -1.57 12.09
C CYS A 82 -5.93 -0.05 12.19
N ILE A 83 -4.88 0.77 12.27
CA ILE A 83 -5.00 2.23 12.29
C ILE A 83 -5.61 2.73 10.98
N VAL A 84 -5.08 2.29 9.83
CA VAL A 84 -5.58 2.68 8.50
C VAL A 84 -7.04 2.26 8.31
N GLN A 85 -7.40 1.03 8.69
CA GLN A 85 -8.77 0.52 8.67
C GLN A 85 -9.74 1.36 9.49
N ARG A 86 -9.33 1.71 10.72
CA ARG A 86 -10.14 2.55 11.61
C ARG A 86 -10.38 3.92 10.98
N ILE A 87 -9.36 4.53 10.38
CA ILE A 87 -9.45 5.85 9.75
C ILE A 87 -10.35 5.78 8.52
N ALA A 88 -10.17 4.78 7.65
CA ALA A 88 -11.03 4.56 6.49
C ALA A 88 -12.50 4.41 6.89
N PHE A 89 -12.79 3.57 7.90
CA PHE A 89 -14.14 3.40 8.43
C PHE A 89 -14.73 4.69 8.99
N GLN A 90 -13.95 5.46 9.77
CA GLN A 90 -14.39 6.73 10.32
C GLN A 90 -14.72 7.75 9.21
N GLN A 91 -13.91 7.82 8.16
CA GLN A 91 -14.15 8.71 7.03
C GLN A 91 -15.41 8.32 6.25
N ILE A 92 -15.57 7.04 5.91
CA ILE A 92 -16.77 6.54 5.22
C ILE A 92 -18.03 6.75 6.06
N LYS A 93 -17.98 6.44 7.36
CA LYS A 93 -19.11 6.66 8.28
C LYS A 93 -19.49 8.12 8.38
N ALA A 94 -18.50 9.03 8.48
CA ALA A 94 -18.76 10.46 8.51
C ALA A 94 -19.38 10.95 7.20
N ASN A 95 -18.93 10.43 6.05
CA ASN A 95 -19.52 10.77 4.76
C ASN A 95 -20.96 10.29 4.63
N ALA A 96 -21.24 9.05 5.01
CA ALA A 96 -22.58 8.46 4.98
C ALA A 96 -23.58 9.24 5.84
N LEU A 97 -23.16 9.65 7.05
CA LEU A 97 -23.98 10.48 7.92
C LEU A 97 -24.26 11.88 7.34
N ARG A 98 -23.26 12.50 6.71
CA ARG A 98 -23.36 13.84 6.12
C ARG A 98 -24.23 13.86 4.86
N GLU A 99 -24.13 12.83 4.02
CA GLU A 99 -24.87 12.73 2.76
C GLU A 99 -26.21 12.01 2.93
N HIS A 100 -26.54 11.54 4.14
CA HIS A 100 -27.69 10.69 4.43
C HIS A 100 -27.74 9.45 3.52
N GLY A 101 -26.56 8.93 3.15
CA GLY A 101 -26.37 7.83 2.23
C GLY A 101 -25.97 6.51 2.92
N PRO A 102 -26.02 5.38 2.19
CA PRO A 102 -25.58 4.10 2.73
C PRO A 102 -24.05 3.99 2.77
N MET A 103 -23.56 3.18 3.71
CA MET A 103 -22.21 2.60 3.60
C MET A 103 -22.32 1.28 2.85
N LEU A 104 -21.51 1.11 1.83
CA LEU A 104 -21.43 -0.10 1.02
C LEU A 104 -20.10 -0.81 1.31
N VAL A 105 -20.15 -2.14 1.36
CA VAL A 105 -18.97 -3.00 1.38
C VAL A 105 -18.89 -3.66 0.01
N ILE A 106 -17.79 -3.43 -0.70
CA ILE A 106 -17.51 -4.05 -1.99
C ILE A 106 -16.46 -5.12 -1.75
N LEU A 107 -16.76 -6.35 -2.17
CA LEU A 107 -15.84 -7.48 -2.15
C LEU A 107 -15.55 -7.83 -3.61
N ASP A 108 -14.27 -7.80 -3.97
CA ASP A 108 -13.81 -8.16 -5.32
C ASP A 108 -12.49 -8.92 -5.21
N ASP A 109 -12.35 -9.96 -6.02
CA ASP A 109 -11.10 -10.68 -6.17
C ASP A 109 -10.26 -10.09 -7.31
N THR A 110 -8.95 -10.07 -7.12
CA THR A 110 -8.01 -9.63 -8.14
C THR A 110 -6.79 -10.53 -8.15
N VAL A 111 -6.14 -10.63 -9.30
CA VAL A 111 -4.89 -11.39 -9.44
C VAL A 111 -3.75 -10.43 -9.71
N CYS A 112 -2.81 -10.38 -8.77
CA CYS A 112 -1.50 -9.76 -9.00
C CYS A 112 -0.66 -10.69 -9.88
N GLU A 113 -0.80 -10.55 -11.20
CA GLU A 113 -0.05 -11.36 -12.17
C GLU A 113 1.47 -11.22 -11.98
N LYS A 114 2.16 -12.34 -12.09
CA LYS A 114 3.60 -12.50 -12.00
C LYS A 114 4.12 -13.23 -13.22
N THR A 115 5.40 -13.06 -13.51
CA THR A 115 6.08 -13.85 -14.52
C THR A 115 6.02 -15.33 -14.12
N LYS A 116 5.54 -16.17 -15.03
CA LYS A 116 5.49 -17.62 -14.85
C LYS A 116 6.92 -18.15 -14.59
N PRO A 117 7.12 -19.01 -13.57
CA PRO A 117 8.42 -19.62 -13.34
C PRO A 117 8.82 -20.54 -14.52
N SER A 118 10.13 -20.62 -14.78
CA SER A 118 10.68 -21.61 -15.72
C SER A 118 10.35 -23.03 -15.25
N SER A 119 10.24 -23.99 -16.19
CA SER A 119 10.10 -25.42 -15.83
C SER A 119 11.28 -25.96 -15.03
N GLN A 120 12.42 -25.26 -15.06
CA GLN A 120 13.63 -25.57 -14.28
C GLN A 120 13.69 -24.84 -12.93
N ALA A 121 12.72 -23.99 -12.60
CA ALA A 121 12.74 -23.24 -11.35
C ALA A 121 12.54 -24.19 -10.15
N THR A 122 13.52 -24.23 -9.24
CA THR A 122 13.46 -25.03 -8.02
C THR A 122 12.63 -24.40 -6.91
N HIS A 123 12.45 -23.07 -6.97
CA HIS A 123 11.64 -22.31 -6.04
C HIS A 123 10.63 -21.45 -6.82
N THR A 124 9.35 -21.66 -6.55
CA THR A 124 8.27 -20.81 -7.04
C THR A 124 8.13 -19.58 -6.15
N ILE A 125 7.49 -18.53 -6.67
CA ILE A 125 7.17 -17.34 -5.88
C ILE A 125 6.18 -17.74 -4.77
N GLN A 126 6.54 -17.53 -3.50
CA GLN A 126 5.74 -17.93 -2.35
C GLN A 126 4.32 -17.35 -2.42
N GLY A 127 3.31 -18.21 -2.32
CA GLY A 127 1.90 -17.81 -2.36
C GLY A 127 1.40 -17.40 -3.74
N ALA A 128 2.16 -17.64 -4.83
CA ALA A 128 1.68 -17.48 -6.19
C ALA A 128 1.26 -18.84 -6.78
N SER A 129 0.20 -18.84 -7.59
CA SER A 129 -0.34 -20.03 -8.23
C SER A 129 -1.02 -19.68 -9.56
N PHE A 130 -1.45 -20.69 -10.31
CA PHE A 130 -2.25 -20.48 -11.51
C PHE A 130 -3.69 -20.19 -11.13
N GLN A 131 -4.24 -19.11 -11.70
CA GLN A 131 -5.61 -18.63 -11.51
C GLN A 131 -6.25 -18.43 -12.87
N HIS A 132 -7.54 -18.74 -13.01
CA HIS A 132 -8.24 -18.49 -14.27
C HIS A 132 -8.61 -17.00 -14.39
N SER A 133 -8.08 -16.30 -15.38
CA SER A 133 -8.46 -14.91 -15.66
C SER A 133 -9.60 -14.88 -16.67
N HIS A 134 -10.80 -14.53 -16.22
CA HIS A 134 -11.94 -14.32 -17.12
C HIS A 134 -11.69 -13.21 -18.14
N LEU A 135 -10.98 -12.14 -17.73
CA LEU A 135 -10.62 -11.02 -18.61
C LEU A 135 -9.71 -11.46 -19.78
N LYS A 136 -8.80 -12.41 -19.54
CA LYS A 136 -7.87 -12.91 -20.55
C LYS A 136 -8.31 -14.23 -21.19
N GLY A 137 -9.37 -14.86 -20.69
CA GLY A 137 -9.84 -16.18 -21.12
C GLY A 137 -8.80 -17.30 -20.91
N GLN A 138 -7.82 -17.11 -20.04
CA GLN A 138 -6.72 -18.06 -19.84
C GLN A 138 -6.21 -18.07 -18.40
N ASN A 139 -5.45 -19.11 -18.04
CA ASN A 139 -4.82 -19.19 -16.74
C ASN A 139 -3.60 -18.26 -16.68
N VAL A 140 -3.54 -17.43 -15.65
CA VAL A 140 -2.43 -16.52 -15.33
C VAL A 140 -1.73 -17.00 -14.06
N TYR A 141 -0.44 -16.74 -13.94
CA TYR A 141 0.33 -17.05 -12.74
C TYR A 141 0.43 -15.80 -11.86
N GLY A 142 0.10 -15.88 -10.58
CA GLY A 142 0.13 -14.70 -9.71
C GLY A 142 -0.39 -14.95 -8.31
N HIS A 143 -0.51 -13.88 -7.52
CA HIS A 143 -1.18 -13.92 -6.22
C HIS A 143 -2.65 -13.57 -6.41
N ALA A 144 -3.56 -14.47 -6.03
CA ALA A 144 -4.95 -14.12 -5.84
C ALA A 144 -5.09 -13.31 -4.55
N VAL A 145 -5.93 -12.29 -4.59
CA VAL A 145 -6.17 -11.40 -3.47
C VAL A 145 -7.65 -11.04 -3.47
N VAL A 146 -8.32 -11.18 -2.33
CA VAL A 146 -9.67 -10.63 -2.13
C VAL A 146 -9.55 -9.32 -1.39
N GLN A 147 -10.13 -8.25 -1.95
CA GLN A 147 -10.12 -6.93 -1.35
C GLN A 147 -11.53 -6.53 -0.90
N ALA A 148 -11.61 -6.07 0.36
CA ALA A 148 -12.78 -5.36 0.86
C ALA A 148 -12.55 -3.85 0.73
N LEU A 149 -13.46 -3.17 0.04
CA LEU A 149 -13.50 -1.72 -0.06
C LEU A 149 -14.74 -1.20 0.67
N LEU A 150 -14.59 -0.07 1.37
CA LEU A 150 -15.72 0.66 1.94
C LEU A 150 -16.05 1.85 1.04
N ARG A 151 -17.34 2.05 0.74
CA ARG A 151 -17.83 3.15 -0.09
C ARG A 151 -18.97 3.91 0.58
N SER A 152 -18.98 5.22 0.41
CA SER A 152 -20.14 6.10 0.64
C SER A 152 -20.08 7.24 -0.37
N GLY A 153 -21.14 7.43 -1.16
CA GLY A 153 -21.14 8.40 -2.25
C GLY A 153 -20.00 8.12 -3.23
N ASP A 154 -19.17 9.13 -3.46
CA ASP A 154 -17.98 9.07 -4.33
C ASP A 154 -16.68 8.69 -3.58
N GLN A 155 -16.75 8.53 -2.25
CA GLN A 155 -15.59 8.12 -1.46
C GLN A 155 -15.48 6.60 -1.42
N VAL A 156 -14.29 6.08 -1.74
CA VAL A 156 -13.95 4.66 -1.68
C VAL A 156 -12.59 4.52 -1.01
N TYR A 157 -12.50 3.67 0.02
CA TYR A 157 -11.24 3.36 0.68
C TYR A 157 -11.01 1.85 0.80
N PRO A 158 -9.76 1.38 0.65
CA PRO A 158 -9.41 0.01 0.97
C PRO A 158 -9.57 -0.24 2.47
N PHE A 159 -10.13 -1.40 2.80
CA PHE A 159 -10.41 -1.78 4.19
C PHE A 159 -9.70 -3.07 4.57
N ALA A 160 -9.96 -4.18 3.89
CA ALA A 160 -9.31 -5.45 4.22
C ALA A 160 -8.76 -6.12 2.96
N THR A 161 -7.79 -7.00 3.15
CA THR A 161 -7.13 -7.73 2.08
C THR A 161 -6.80 -9.12 2.60
N GLU A 162 -7.30 -10.13 1.90
CA GLU A 162 -7.04 -11.55 2.17
C GLU A 162 -6.33 -12.16 0.96
N ARG A 163 -5.44 -13.14 1.20
CA ARG A 163 -4.66 -13.83 0.18
C ARG A 163 -4.89 -15.33 0.23
#